data_AF-A0A3A6NCI0-F1
#
_entry.id   AF-A0A3A6NCI0-F1
#
_cell.length_a   1.000
_cell.length_b   1.000
_cell.length_c   1.000
_cell.angle_alpha   90.00
_cell.angle_beta   90.00
_cell.angle_gamma   90.00
#
_symmetry.space_group_name_H-M   'P 1'
#
loop_
_entity.id
_entity.type
_entity.pdbx_description
1 polymer ?
#
loop_
_entity_poly.entity_id
_entity_poly.type
_entity_poly.pdbx_seq_one_letter_code
_entity_poly.pdbx_strand_id
1 'polypeptide(L)' 'MSFGDLPDFYASVEVTKNPSLRGKPVAVCGDPERRHGVVLAATKEAKAFGIKTGMVAGECSRLCPNIVFVGPI' A
#
# COMPACT_ATOMS: atom_id res chain seq x y z
N MET A 1 -10.12 -12.63 20.40
CA MET A 1 -8.89 -12.07 19.80
C MET A 1 -8.88 -12.58 18.36
N SER A 2 -9.43 -11.80 17.43
CA SER A 2 -9.66 -12.26 16.06
C SER A 2 -8.39 -12.15 15.24
N PHE A 3 -7.92 -13.28 14.69
CA PHE A 3 -6.85 -13.38 13.69
C PHE A 3 -7.35 -12.89 12.31
N GLY A 4 -7.83 -11.64 12.23
CA GLY A 4 -8.55 -11.13 11.05
C GLY A 4 -7.94 -9.90 10.38
N ASP A 5 -7.08 -9.15 11.06
CA ASP A 5 -6.59 -7.85 10.56
C ASP A 5 -5.27 -7.97 9.79
N LEU A 6 -5.18 -8.96 8.89
CA LEU A 6 -3.97 -9.22 8.09
C LEU A 6 -3.64 -8.20 6.97
N PRO A 7 -4.51 -7.28 6.47
CA PRO A 7 -4.07 -6.38 5.39
C PRO A 7 -3.09 -5.30 5.87
N ASP A 8 -3.08 -4.98 7.17
CA ASP A 8 -2.04 -4.11 7.77
C ASP A 8 -0.70 -4.83 7.92
N PHE A 9 -0.71 -6.17 7.99
CA PHE A 9 0.48 -6.97 8.22
C PHE A 9 1.38 -7.03 6.99
N TYR A 10 0.83 -7.18 5.77
CA TYR A 10 1.63 -7.20 4.54
C TYR A 10 2.31 -5.85 4.26
N ALA A 11 1.57 -4.75 4.39
CA ALA A 11 2.14 -3.40 4.31
C ALA A 11 3.18 -3.16 5.41
N SER A 12 2.94 -3.64 6.64
CA SER A 12 3.93 -3.55 7.71
C SER A 12 5.19 -4.36 7.43
N VAL A 13 5.11 -5.54 6.81
CA VAL A 13 6.28 -6.37 6.50
C VAL A 13 7.21 -5.68 5.51
N GLU A 14 6.66 -5.02 4.48
CA GLU A 14 7.45 -4.27 3.50
C GLU A 14 8.01 -2.94 4.05
N VAL A 15 7.24 -2.23 4.89
CA VAL A 15 7.75 -1.05 5.63
C VAL A 15 8.81 -1.47 6.66
N THR A 16 8.69 -2.64 7.27
CA THR A 16 9.67 -3.15 8.24
C THR A 16 11.01 -3.46 7.57
N LYS A 17 11.00 -3.93 6.32
CA LYS A 17 12.23 -4.15 5.54
C LYS A 17 12.89 -2.85 5.09
N ASN A 18 12.14 -1.74 4.98
CA ASN A 18 12.64 -0.43 4.58
C ASN A 18 12.23 0.66 5.58
N PRO A 19 13.02 0.93 6.63
CA PRO A 19 12.68 1.91 7.67
C PRO A 19 12.42 3.32 7.12
N SER A 20 12.96 3.66 5.95
CA SER A 20 12.73 4.92 5.23
C SER A 20 11.28 5.14 4.74
N LEU A 21 10.44 4.10 4.81
CA LEU A 21 9.02 4.11 4.45
C LEU A 21 8.09 4.35 5.65
N ARG A 22 8.64 4.36 6.88
CA ARG A 22 7.86 4.59 8.10
C ARG A 22 7.28 6.00 8.10
N GLY A 23 5.99 6.12 8.40
CA GLY A 23 5.30 7.42 8.39
C GLY A 23 4.95 7.94 6.98
N LYS A 24 5.15 7.15 5.93
CA LYS A 24 4.81 7.54 4.54
C LYS A 24 3.59 6.78 4.04
N PRO A 25 2.77 7.38 3.17
CA PRO A 25 1.69 6.68 2.50
C PRO A 25 2.27 5.69 1.49
N VAL A 26 2.30 4.41 1.87
CA VAL A 26 2.78 3.30 1.02
C VAL A 26 1.63 2.36 0.69
N ALA A 27 1.58 1.92 -0.56
CA ALA A 27 0.71 0.85 -1.04
C ALA A 27 1.53 -0.25 -1.76
N VAL A 28 1.24 -1.50 -1.42
CA VAL A 28 1.74 -2.67 -2.11
C VAL A 28 0.83 -2.91 -3.30
N CYS A 29 1.36 -2.86 -4.51
CA CYS A 29 0.63 -3.12 -5.74
C CYS A 29 1.20 -4.35 -6.41
N GLY A 30 0.32 -5.19 -6.99
CA GLY A 30 0.78 -6.23 -7.91
C GLY A 30 1.59 -5.62 -9.07
N ASP A 31 2.47 -6.44 -9.66
CA ASP A 31 3.34 -6.16 -10.80
C ASP A 31 3.51 -4.68 -11.20
N PRO A 32 4.55 -3.99 -10.72
CA PRO A 32 4.70 -2.54 -10.91
C PRO A 32 4.90 -2.12 -12.38
N GLU A 33 5.31 -3.04 -13.27
CA GLU A 33 5.39 -2.78 -14.71
C GLU A 33 4.00 -2.73 -15.37
N ARG A 34 3.03 -3.44 -14.79
CA ARG A 34 1.62 -3.30 -15.18
C ARG A 34 1.05 -2.08 -14.47
N ARG A 35 1.00 -0.95 -15.18
CA ARG A 35 0.34 0.32 -14.75
C ARG A 35 -1.08 0.19 -14.14
N HIS A 36 -1.71 -0.97 -14.26
CA HIS A 36 -3.06 -1.29 -13.78
C HIS A 36 -3.03 -2.19 -12.53
N GLY A 37 -1.89 -2.29 -11.84
CA GLY A 37 -1.78 -3.03 -10.58
C GLY A 37 -2.83 -2.59 -9.57
N VAL A 38 -3.51 -3.58 -8.97
CA VAL A 38 -4.43 -3.36 -7.86
C VAL A 38 -3.63 -3.33 -6.55
N VAL A 39 -4.06 -2.46 -5.63
CA VAL A 39 -3.50 -2.36 -4.28
C VAL A 39 -3.82 -3.65 -3.52
N LEU A 40 -2.79 -4.41 -3.20
CA LEU A 40 -2.87 -5.64 -2.40
C LEU A 40 -2.88 -5.32 -0.90
N ALA A 41 -2.12 -4.30 -0.49
CA ALA A 41 -2.05 -3.83 0.88
C ALA A 41 -1.74 -2.32 0.93
N ALA A 42 -2.16 -1.64 1.99
CA ALA A 42 -1.90 -0.21 2.18
C ALA A 42 -1.60 0.08 3.65
N THR A 43 -0.65 0.99 3.87
CA THR A 43 -0.31 1.53 5.19
C THR A 43 -1.44 2.37 5.78
N LYS A 44 -1.41 2.61 7.10
CA LYS A 44 -2.39 3.48 7.77
C LYS A 44 -2.36 4.90 7.23
N GLU A 45 -1.17 5.40 6.92
CA GLU A 45 -0.93 6.69 6.30
C GLU A 45 -1.60 6.75 4.92
N ALA A 46 -1.45 5.73 4.08
CA ALA A 46 -2.14 5.65 2.80
C ALA A 46 -3.68 5.58 2.98
N LYS A 47 -4.15 4.76 3.93
CA LYS A 47 -5.58 4.65 4.26
C LYS A 47 -6.18 5.97 4.75
N ALA A 48 -5.39 6.83 5.40
CA ALA A 48 -5.83 8.16 5.81
C ALA A 48 -6.17 9.08 4.64
N PHE A 49 -5.56 8.85 3.46
CA PHE A 49 -5.93 9.53 2.20
C PHE A 49 -7.12 8.87 1.48
N GLY A 50 -7.74 7.87 2.08
CA GLY A 50 -8.87 7.14 1.50
C GLY A 50 -8.47 5.96 0.61
N ILE A 51 -7.19 5.62 0.53
CA ILE A 51 -6.70 4.48 -0.26
C ILE A 51 -7.14 3.17 0.41
N LYS A 52 -7.64 2.23 -0.39
CA LYS A 52 -8.12 0.92 0.07
C LYS A 52 -7.52 -0.20 -0.77
N THR A 53 -7.45 -1.38 -0.18
CA THR A 53 -7.13 -2.62 -0.90
C THR A 53 -8.15 -2.86 -2.01
N GLY A 54 -7.67 -3.26 -3.19
CA GLY A 54 -8.46 -3.43 -4.41
C GLY A 54 -8.57 -2.18 -5.28
N MET A 55 -8.11 -1.01 -4.82
CA MET A 55 -8.04 0.18 -5.69
C MET A 55 -6.98 0.03 -6.77
N VAL A 56 -7.20 0.68 -7.91
CA VAL A 56 -6.21 0.74 -8.99
C VAL A 56 -5.14 1.78 -8.63
N ALA A 57 -3.87 1.47 -8.85
CA ALA A 57 -2.75 2.36 -8.55
C ALA A 57 -2.95 3.79 -9.09
N GLY A 58 -3.48 3.93 -10.32
CA GLY A 58 -3.78 5.23 -10.91
C GLY A 58 -4.80 6.07 -10.13
N GLU A 59 -5.79 5.43 -9.48
CA GLU A 59 -6.74 6.13 -8.61
C GLU A 59 -6.06 6.53 -7.29
N CYS A 60 -5.20 5.67 -6.75
CA CYS A 60 -4.43 5.97 -5.55
C CYS A 60 -3.50 7.17 -5.75
N SER A 61 -2.84 7.29 -6.90
CA SER A 61 -2.02 8.46 -7.24
C SER A 61 -2.83 9.76 -7.31
N ARG A 62 -4.11 9.69 -7.66
CA ARG A 62 -5.01 10.87 -7.65
C ARG A 62 -5.41 11.27 -6.24
N LEU A 63 -5.65 10.29 -5.35
CA LEU A 63 -6.02 10.53 -3.95
C LEU A 63 -4.82 11.00 -3.11
N CYS A 64 -3.65 10.41 -3.34
CA CYS A 64 -2.42 10.73 -2.65
C CYS A 64 -1.27 10.84 -3.67
N PRO A 65 -0.93 12.06 -4.13
CA PRO A 65 0.14 12.25 -5.12
C PRO A 65 1.53 11.87 -4.58
N ASN A 66 1.69 11.77 -3.26
CA ASN A 66 2.93 11.36 -2.59
C ASN A 66 2.97 9.86 -2.24
N ILE A 67 2.03 9.06 -2.75
CA ILE A 67 1.98 7.63 -2.46
C ILE A 67 3.20 6.91 -3.03
N VAL A 68 3.78 6.01 -2.26
CA VAL A 68 4.86 5.12 -2.70
C VAL A 68 4.25 3.76 -3.05
N PHE A 69 4.46 3.31 -4.28
CA PHE A 69 4.10 1.95 -4.68
C PHE A 69 5.31 1.02 -4.56
N VAL A 70 5.08 -0.13 -3.96
CA VAL A 70 6.06 -1.21 -3.85
C VAL A 70 5.48 -2.50 -4.43
N GLY A 71 6.32 -3.32 -5.06
CA GLY A 71 5.90 -4.57 -5.67
C GLY A 71 5.94 -5.75 -4.68
N PRO A 72 5.13 -6.80 -4.86
CA PRO A 72 5.26 -8.03 -4.10
C PRO A 72 6.64 -8.66 -4.37
N ILE A 73 7.27 -9.21 -3.32
CA ILE A 73 8.46 -10.04 -3.48
C ILE A 73 8.13 -11.45 -3.96
#